data_AF-A0A7C4I994-F1
#
_entry.id   AF-A0A7C4I994-F1
#
_cell.length_a   1.000
_cell.length_b   1.000
_cell.length_c   1.000
_cell.angle_alpha   90.00
_cell.angle_beta   90.00
_cell.angle_gamma   90.00
#
_symmetry.space_group_name_H-M   'P 1'
#
loop_
_entity.id
_entity.type
_entity.pdbx_description
1 polymer ?
#
loop_
_entity_poly.entity_id
_entity_poly.type
_entity_poly.pdbx_seq_one_letter_code
_entity_poly.pdbx_strand_id
1 'polypeptide(L)'
;MTPLDNRLLGQVAQGLASDGRSLDALKRDAQRDPHGAVRKAAQQFEALFMQMVLKSMRDALPQSGMLDSTAQQMYTGMLDQQLATRVAASGTGLADMIAKQLTRHMQAAAASPPQTERAPSAVPPAPADRRAEAARP
;
A
#
# COMPACT_ATOMS: atom_id res chain seq x y z
N MET A 1 1.73 22.06 39.44
CA MET A 1 1.12 20.93 38.70
C MET A 1 0.49 21.46 37.42
N THR A 2 1.22 21.48 36.32
CA THR A 2 0.68 21.74 34.97
C THR A 2 0.12 20.43 34.43
N PRO A 3 -1.14 20.38 33.95
CA PRO A 3 -1.72 19.16 33.41
C PRO A 3 -1.08 18.83 32.05
N LEU A 4 -0.76 17.55 31.87
CA LEU A 4 -0.15 16.99 30.67
C LEU A 4 -1.03 17.21 29.43
N ASP A 5 -0.35 17.55 28.34
CA ASP A 5 -0.87 17.84 27.01
C ASP A 5 -1.71 16.70 26.39
N ASN A 6 -3.02 16.69 26.66
CA ASN A 6 -3.99 15.80 26.02
C ASN A 6 -4.33 16.21 24.55
N ARG A 7 -3.73 17.28 24.02
CA ARG A 7 -3.98 17.78 22.65
C ARG A 7 -3.19 17.05 21.57
N LEU A 8 -2.00 16.53 21.87
CA LEU A 8 -1.15 15.81 20.93
C LEU A 8 -1.72 14.43 20.57
N LEU A 9 -2.38 13.77 21.52
CA LEU A 9 -3.03 12.46 21.30
C LEU A 9 -4.24 12.54 20.35
N GLY A 10 -4.97 13.67 20.36
CA GLY A 10 -6.15 13.87 19.52
C GLY A 10 -5.85 14.06 18.03
N GLN A 11 -4.74 14.72 17.68
CA GLN A 11 -4.36 14.97 16.28
C GLN A 11 -3.85 13.72 15.57
N VAL A 12 -3.08 12.88 16.26
CA VAL A 12 -2.61 11.60 15.70
C VAL A 12 -3.78 10.65 15.47
N ALA A 13 -4.73 10.59 16.42
CA ALA A 13 -5.95 9.79 16.29
C ALA A 13 -6.85 10.25 15.13
N GLN A 14 -6.93 11.56 14.86
CA GLN A 14 -7.71 12.10 13.75
C GLN A 14 -7.09 11.73 12.38
N GLY A 15 -5.77 11.83 12.24
CA GLY A 15 -5.05 11.42 11.02
C GLY A 15 -5.19 9.92 10.72
N LEU A 16 -5.03 9.08 11.75
CA LEU A 16 -5.18 7.62 11.66
C LEU A 16 -6.63 7.20 11.33
N ALA A 17 -7.62 7.90 11.89
CA ALA A 17 -9.03 7.63 11.58
C ALA A 17 -9.41 8.02 10.15
N SER A 18 -8.85 9.11 9.61
CA SER A 18 -9.04 9.47 8.20
C SER A 18 -8.30 8.53 7.24
N ASP A 19 -7.12 8.04 7.62
CA ASP A 19 -6.35 7.07 6.85
C ASP A 19 -7.07 5.72 6.81
N GLY A 20 -7.51 5.20 7.96
CA GLY A 20 -8.29 3.96 8.05
C GLY A 20 -9.53 3.95 7.15
N ARG A 21 -10.32 5.03 7.16
CA ARG A 21 -11.50 5.16 6.27
C ARG A 21 -11.12 5.21 4.79
N SER A 22 -9.99 5.81 4.46
CA SER A 22 -9.49 5.94 3.09
C SER A 22 -8.99 4.59 2.57
N LEU A 23 -8.33 3.80 3.43
CA LEU A 23 -7.89 2.44 3.15
C LEU A 23 -9.08 1.48 3.01
N ASP A 24 -10.09 1.57 3.88
CA ASP A 24 -11.32 0.78 3.76
C ASP A 24 -12.11 1.10 2.48
N ALA A 25 -12.10 2.37 2.04
CA ALA A 25 -12.66 2.76 0.76
C ALA A 25 -11.86 2.16 -0.41
N LEU A 26 -10.52 2.24 -0.38
CA LEU A 26 -9.65 1.67 -1.41
C LEU A 26 -9.80 0.15 -1.50
N LYS A 27 -9.92 -0.54 -0.36
CA LYS A 27 -10.14 -1.98 -0.29
C LYS A 27 -11.48 -2.40 -0.89
N ARG A 28 -12.55 -1.65 -0.63
CA ARG A 28 -13.86 -1.90 -1.25
C ARG A 28 -13.84 -1.63 -2.75
N ASP A 29 -13.17 -0.58 -3.19
CA ASP A 29 -12.98 -0.27 -4.61
C ASP A 29 -12.18 -1.38 -5.31
N ALA A 30 -11.13 -1.90 -4.68
CA ALA A 30 -10.31 -2.97 -5.23
C ALA A 30 -11.06 -4.30 -5.41
N GLN A 31 -12.08 -4.57 -4.59
CA GLN A 31 -12.94 -5.74 -4.77
C GLN A 31 -13.91 -5.61 -5.95
N ARG A 32 -14.27 -4.38 -6.34
CA ARG A 32 -15.22 -4.12 -7.43
C ARG A 32 -14.51 -3.87 -8.77
N ASP A 33 -13.43 -3.10 -8.73
CA ASP A 33 -12.60 -2.74 -9.87
C ASP A 33 -11.12 -2.70 -9.44
N PRO A 34 -10.43 -3.86 -9.50
CA PRO A 34 -9.02 -3.96 -9.12
C PRO A 34 -8.11 -3.02 -9.92
N HIS A 35 -8.40 -2.83 -11.21
CA HIS A 35 -7.59 -1.99 -12.09
C HIS A 35 -7.79 -0.50 -11.79
N GLY A 36 -9.03 -0.06 -11.60
CA GLY A 36 -9.34 1.30 -11.19
C GLY A 36 -8.77 1.64 -9.81
N ALA A 37 -8.84 0.70 -8.86
CA ALA A 37 -8.26 0.89 -7.53
C ALA A 37 -6.73 1.02 -7.57
N VAL A 38 -6.03 0.20 -8.36
CA VAL A 38 -4.58 0.31 -8.58
C VAL A 38 -4.21 1.69 -9.15
N ARG A 39 -4.98 2.18 -10.13
CA ARG A 39 -4.74 3.51 -10.70
C ARG A 39 -4.95 4.63 -9.66
N LYS A 40 -6.04 4.58 -8.88
CA LYS A 40 -6.30 5.56 -7.81
C LYS A 40 -5.19 5.55 -6.75
N ALA A 41 -4.74 4.38 -6.31
CA ALA A 41 -3.65 4.24 -5.35
C ALA A 41 -2.33 4.82 -5.92
N ALA A 42 -2.03 4.54 -7.18
CA ALA A 42 -0.84 5.08 -7.85
C ALA A 42 -0.87 6.61 -7.97
N GLN A 43 -2.05 7.21 -8.25
CA GLN A 43 -2.24 8.66 -8.27
C GLN A 43 -2.02 9.27 -6.88
N GLN A 44 -2.57 8.66 -5.82
CA GLN A 44 -2.36 9.12 -4.45
C GLN A 44 -0.88 9.04 -4.05
N PHE A 45 -0.20 7.96 -4.43
CA PHE A 45 1.24 7.83 -4.20
C PHE A 45 2.06 8.88 -4.96
N GLU A 46 1.75 9.14 -6.23
CA GLU A 46 2.42 10.18 -7.02
C GLU A 46 2.24 11.57 -6.40
N ALA A 47 1.05 11.87 -5.85
CA ALA A 47 0.82 13.13 -5.13
C ALA A 47 1.73 13.27 -3.89
N LEU A 48 1.86 12.21 -3.09
CA LEU A 48 2.76 12.19 -1.93
C LEU A 48 4.23 12.34 -2.35
N PHE A 49 4.63 11.64 -3.41
CA PHE A 49 5.97 11.77 -3.97
C PHE A 49 6.24 13.20 -4.44
N MET A 50 5.31 13.82 -5.17
CA MET A 50 5.46 15.19 -5.64
C MET A 50 5.54 16.18 -4.48
N GLN A 51 4.77 15.97 -3.40
CA GLN A 51 4.90 16.75 -2.18
C GLN A 51 6.30 16.62 -1.57
N MET A 52 6.89 15.43 -1.55
CA MET A 52 8.26 15.22 -1.06
C MET A 52 9.29 15.90 -1.96
N VAL A 53 9.13 15.84 -3.28
CA VAL A 53 10.00 16.52 -4.24
C VAL A 53 9.96 18.03 -4.04
N LEU A 54 8.75 18.62 -4.04
CA LEU A 54 8.55 20.06 -3.83
C LEU A 54 9.12 20.52 -2.49
N LYS A 55 8.88 19.74 -1.42
CA LYS A 55 9.47 20.00 -0.12
C LYS A 55 11.00 19.93 -0.15
N SER A 56 11.58 18.91 -0.77
CA SER A 56 13.04 18.74 -0.86
C SER A 56 13.70 19.86 -1.67
N MET A 57 13.06 20.32 -2.74
CA MET A 57 13.53 21.49 -3.51
C MET A 57 13.56 22.75 -2.65
N ARG A 58 12.54 22.97 -1.81
CA ARG A 58 12.50 24.11 -0.87
C ARG A 58 13.51 23.98 0.25
N ASP A 59 13.67 22.79 0.82
CA ASP A 59 14.66 22.53 1.88
C ASP A 59 16.11 22.71 1.34
N ALA A 60 16.32 22.55 0.03
CA ALA A 60 17.59 22.81 -0.66
C ALA A 60 17.85 24.30 -1.00
N LEU A 61 16.82 25.16 -0.96
CA LEU A 61 17.03 26.60 -1.10
C LEU A 61 17.56 27.17 0.23
N PRO A 62 18.60 28.02 0.21
CA PRO A 62 19.05 28.68 1.43
C PRO A 62 17.88 29.46 2.04
N GLN A 63 17.59 29.20 3.31
CA GLN A 63 16.59 29.93 4.09
C GLN A 63 17.10 31.36 4.30
N SER A 64 16.94 32.23 3.29
CA SER A 64 17.37 33.62 3.35
C SER A 64 16.44 34.38 4.30
N GLY A 65 17.02 34.95 5.37
CA GLY A 65 16.37 35.44 6.58
C GLY A 65 15.15 36.37 6.46
N MET A 66 14.50 36.60 7.61
CA MET A 66 13.37 37.51 7.93
C MET A 66 12.09 37.44 7.07
N LEU A 67 12.14 36.98 5.82
CA LEU A 67 10.97 36.78 4.94
C LEU A 67 10.37 35.38 5.07
N ASP A 68 11.02 34.46 5.78
CA ASP A 68 10.59 33.08 6.00
C ASP A 68 9.68 32.94 7.23
N SER A 69 8.58 33.70 7.24
CA SER A 69 7.59 33.63 8.33
C SER A 69 6.85 32.29 8.31
N THR A 70 6.51 31.74 9.49
CA THR A 70 5.70 30.52 9.63
C THR A 70 4.39 30.57 8.84
N ALA A 71 3.79 31.76 8.71
CA ALA A 71 2.59 31.98 7.89
C ALA A 71 2.84 31.70 6.39
N GLN A 72 4.02 32.09 5.87
CA GLN A 72 4.40 31.84 4.48
C GLN A 72 4.64 30.35 4.25
N GLN A 73 5.33 29.67 5.17
CA GLN A 73 5.55 28.22 5.10
C GLN A 73 4.23 27.44 5.08
N MET A 74 3.24 27.87 5.87
CA MET A 74 1.92 27.28 5.85
C MET A 74 1.20 27.51 4.52
N TYR A 75 1.21 28.74 4.01
CA TYR A 75 0.58 29.08 2.73
C TYR A 75 1.21 28.33 1.55
N THR A 76 2.54 28.30 1.48
CA THR A 76 3.25 27.55 0.44
C THR A 76 3.04 26.04 0.60
N GLY A 77 2.97 25.52 1.82
CA GLY A 77 2.61 24.11 2.06
C GLY A 77 1.23 23.75 1.50
N MET A 78 0.22 24.62 1.67
CA MET A 78 -1.11 24.42 1.07
C MET A 78 -1.07 24.52 -0.47
N LEU A 79 -0.28 25.45 -1.02
CA LEU A 79 -0.08 25.59 -2.45
C LEU A 79 0.55 24.32 -3.04
N ASP A 80 1.58 23.77 -2.37
CA ASP A 80 2.27 22.56 -2.79
C ASP A 80 1.34 21.35 -2.77
N GLN A 81 0.47 21.24 -1.76
CA GLN A 81 -0.56 20.20 -1.70
C GLN A 81 -1.52 20.27 -2.88
N GLN A 82 -1.99 21.47 -3.22
CA GLN A 82 -2.88 21.68 -4.37
C GLN A 82 -2.16 21.37 -5.69
N LEU A 83 -0.91 21.80 -5.82
CA LEU A 83 -0.09 21.54 -7.00
C LEU A 83 0.16 20.03 -7.17
N ALA A 84 0.59 19.35 -6.12
CA ALA A 84 0.81 17.91 -6.11
C ALA A 84 -0.46 17.14 -6.50
N THR A 85 -1.62 17.54 -5.98
CA THR A 85 -2.91 16.94 -6.32
C THR A 85 -3.26 17.15 -7.80
N ARG A 86 -3.05 18.35 -8.34
CA ARG A 86 -3.32 18.65 -9.76
C ARG A 86 -2.38 17.90 -10.70
N VAL A 87 -1.09 17.83 -10.34
CA VAL A 87 -0.09 17.10 -11.13
C VAL A 87 -0.41 15.61 -11.15
N ALA A 88 -0.73 15.02 -10.00
CA ALA A 88 -1.16 13.62 -9.93
C ALA A 88 -2.47 13.34 -10.69
N ALA A 89 -3.41 14.29 -10.69
CA ALA A 89 -4.64 14.18 -11.48
C ALA A 89 -4.41 14.29 -13.00
N SER A 90 -3.31 14.93 -13.41
CA SER A 90 -2.94 15.11 -14.82
C SER A 90 -2.38 13.83 -15.45
N GLY A 91 -1.93 12.86 -14.64
CA GLY A 91 -1.55 11.51 -15.07
C GLY A 91 -0.27 11.43 -15.92
N THR A 92 0.63 12.42 -15.87
CA THR A 92 1.65 12.62 -16.90
C THR A 92 2.98 11.87 -16.72
N GLY A 93 3.15 10.95 -15.75
CA GLY A 93 4.42 10.19 -15.73
C GLY A 93 4.53 8.98 -14.81
N LEU A 94 4.51 9.20 -13.49
CA LEU A 94 4.92 8.16 -12.53
C LEU A 94 3.74 7.27 -12.10
N ALA A 95 2.57 7.85 -11.87
CA ALA A 95 1.39 7.07 -11.46
C ALA A 95 1.03 5.99 -12.49
N ASP A 96 1.08 6.30 -13.79
CA ASP A 96 0.79 5.32 -14.83
C ASP A 96 1.85 4.21 -14.92
N MET A 97 3.13 4.53 -14.69
CA MET A 97 4.18 3.51 -14.63
C MET A 97 4.02 2.60 -13.41
N ILE A 98 3.71 3.16 -12.24
CA ILE A 98 3.44 2.42 -11.02
C ILE A 98 2.20 1.53 -11.20
N ALA A 99 1.11 2.07 -11.75
CA ALA A 99 -0.11 1.33 -12.01
C ALA A 99 0.13 0.15 -12.97
N LYS A 100 0.90 0.36 -14.05
CA LYS A 100 1.32 -0.70 -14.98
C LYS A 100 2.13 -1.78 -14.27
N GLN A 101 3.10 -1.39 -13.43
CA GLN A 101 3.97 -2.34 -12.76
C GLN A 101 3.26 -3.15 -11.68
N LEU A 102 2.35 -2.52 -10.94
CA LEU A 102 1.53 -3.17 -9.93
C LEU A 102 0.51 -4.12 -10.57
N THR A 103 -0.14 -3.69 -11.66
CA THR A 103 -1.04 -4.55 -12.43
C THR A 103 -0.33 -5.80 -12.95
N ARG A 104 0.89 -5.66 -13.47
CA ARG A 104 1.71 -6.82 -13.89
C ARG A 104 2.02 -7.77 -12.74
N HIS A 105 2.37 -7.26 -11.56
CA HIS A 105 2.60 -8.09 -10.38
C HIS A 105 1.34 -8.82 -9.93
N MET A 106 0.18 -8.16 -9.95
CA MET A 106 -1.09 -8.80 -9.60
C MET A 106 -1.47 -9.91 -10.58
N GLN A 107 -1.23 -9.71 -11.87
CA GLN A 107 -1.45 -10.74 -12.89
C GLN A 107 -0.48 -11.92 -12.71
N ALA A 108 0.79 -11.66 -12.40
CA ALA A 108 1.77 -12.71 -12.10
C ALA A 108 1.42 -13.51 -10.83
N ALA A 109 0.90 -12.85 -9.80
CA ALA A 109 0.42 -13.49 -8.58
C ALA A 109 -0.84 -14.35 -8.82
N ALA A 110 -1.76 -13.89 -9.69
CA ALA A 110 -2.96 -14.63 -10.06
C ALA A 110 -2.68 -15.82 -11.01
N ALA A 111 -1.60 -15.75 -11.79
CA ALA A 111 -1.16 -16.83 -12.69
C ALA A 111 -0.41 -17.96 -11.96
N SER A 112 -0.10 -17.78 -10.66
CA SER A 112 0.40 -18.86 -9.82
C SER A 112 -0.81 -19.67 -9.31
N PRO A 113 -0.98 -20.94 -9.71
CA PRO A 113 -2.08 -21.74 -9.17
C PRO A 113 -1.96 -21.82 -7.65
N PRO A 114 -3.08 -21.87 -6.91
CA PRO A 114 -3.01 -22.24 -5.50
C PRO A 114 -2.29 -23.58 -5.46
N GLN A 115 -1.12 -23.61 -4.82
CA GLN A 115 -0.47 -24.86 -4.48
C GLN A 115 -1.49 -25.58 -3.61
N THR A 116 -2.29 -26.43 -4.24
CA THR A 116 -3.09 -27.43 -3.57
C THR A 116 -2.06 -28.21 -2.81
N GLU A 117 -2.03 -27.96 -1.51
CA GLU A 117 -1.28 -28.68 -0.51
C GLU A 117 -1.28 -30.14 -0.94
N ARG A 118 -0.14 -30.59 -1.46
CA ARG A 118 0.03 -31.93 -1.99
C ARG A 118 -0.05 -32.81 -0.76
N ALA A 119 -1.25 -33.32 -0.48
CA ALA A 119 -1.49 -34.29 0.56
C ALA A 119 -0.38 -35.35 0.48
N PRO A 120 0.32 -35.67 1.60
CA PRO A 120 1.36 -36.67 1.57
C PRO A 120 0.74 -37.95 0.99
N SER A 121 1.35 -38.42 -0.09
CA SER A 121 0.91 -39.58 -0.85
C SER A 121 0.57 -40.72 0.09
N ALA A 122 -0.66 -41.20 -0.03
CA ALA A 122 -1.14 -42.38 0.65
C ALA A 122 -0.09 -43.50 0.53
N VAL A 123 0.38 -43.97 1.68
CA VAL A 123 1.19 -45.18 1.79
C VAL A 123 0.38 -46.33 1.17
N PRO A 124 0.90 -47.05 0.17
CA PRO A 124 0.19 -48.19 -0.40
C PRO A 124 0.02 -49.29 0.67
N PRO A 125 -1.12 -50.00 0.71
CA PRO A 125 -1.31 -51.09 1.64
C PRO A 125 -0.30 -52.20 1.31
N ALA A 126 0.46 -52.63 2.33
CA ALA A 126 1.40 -53.73 2.23
C ALA A 126 0.68 -55.02 1.77
N PRO A 127 1.32 -55.87 0.94
CA PRO A 127 0.72 -57.12 0.49
C PRO A 127 0.52 -58.07 1.66
N ALA A 128 -0.70 -58.61 1.78
CA ALA A 128 -1.05 -59.64 2.74
C ALA A 128 -0.20 -60.90 2.52
N ASP A 129 0.54 -61.27 3.56
CA ASP A 129 1.36 -62.47 3.60
C ASP A 129 0.46 -63.72 3.63
N ARG A 130 0.22 -64.34 2.45
CA ARG A 130 -0.33 -65.70 2.38
C ARG A 130 0.80 -66.70 2.57
N ARG A 131 1.19 -66.94 3.81
CA ARG A 131 2.03 -68.09 4.15
C ARG A 131 1.64 -68.70 5.49
N ALA A 132 0.43 -69.25 5.52
CA ALA A 132 0.00 -70.20 6.54
C ALA A 132 -0.84 -71.31 5.88
N GLU A 133 -0.22 -72.02 4.94
CA GLU A 133 -0.65 -73.37 4.57
C GLU A 133 0.60 -74.23 4.36
N ALA A 134 0.86 -75.09 5.33
CA ALA A 134 1.55 -76.40 5.23
C ALA A 134 2.30 -76.71 6.54
N ALA A 135 1.61 -77.36 7.48
CA ALA A 135 2.15 -78.46 8.29
C ALA A 135 1.13 -78.85 9.39
N ARG A 136 0.14 -79.67 9.01
CA ARG A 136 -0.26 -80.82 9.82
C ARG A 136 0.76 -81.93 9.51
N PRO A 137 1.23 -82.71 10.49
CA PRO A 137 0.42 -83.76 11.11
C PRO A 137 0.30 -83.67 12.64
#